data_AF-A0A812HD29-F1
#
_entry.id   AF-A0A812HD29-F1
#
_cell.length_a   1.000
_cell.length_b   1.000
_cell.length_c   1.000
_cell.angle_alpha   90.00
_cell.angle_beta   90.00
_cell.angle_gamma   90.00
#
_symmetry.space_group_name_H-M   'P 1'
#
loop_
_entity.id
_entity.type
_entity.pdbx_description
1 polymer ?
#
loop_
_entity_poly.entity_id
_entity_poly.type
_entity_poly.pdbx_seq_one_letter_code
_entity_poly.pdbx_strand_id
1 'polypeptide(L)'
;MALELEYRATFIDVYEDPFELSGSLVRSSSAPATYRRTLECDAEFEERQLKSYVDKLSRSLEELSQEVSQKGAQGYEAQPAATEGDEVQPEVCRRPCVYFNRGFCQNGATCTFCHYPHSNRGPKLDKNQRSTLDEITKAQLLTLVLHFLRERAVVTGMPDEAAGVLAVFEEELRFWCGGADVAELDESAMDTKTRKLAKVMGRMSFGALLSMASHRLDRDQFQRHLSQAMETLRRSGELVGIN
;
A
#
# COMPACT_ATOMS: atom_id res chain seq x y z
N MET A 1 32.12 37.15 -2.78
CA MET A 1 31.94 37.16 -1.32
C MET A 1 32.05 35.72 -0.87
N ALA A 2 33.09 35.41 -0.08
CA ALA A 2 33.35 34.05 0.39
C ALA A 2 32.68 33.87 1.75
N LEU A 3 31.75 32.93 1.86
CA LEU A 3 31.09 32.59 3.13
C LEU A 3 31.93 31.53 3.84
N GLU A 4 32.30 31.82 5.09
CA GLU A 4 33.03 30.90 5.95
C GLU A 4 32.02 30.08 6.77
N LEU A 5 32.10 28.75 6.67
CA LEU A 5 31.20 27.83 7.37
C LEU A 5 31.96 27.18 8.53
N GLU A 6 31.59 27.50 9.77
CA GLU A 6 32.11 26.84 10.96
C GLU A 6 31.14 25.72 11.39
N TYR A 7 31.62 24.48 11.39
CA TYR A 7 30.85 23.34 11.88
C TYR A 7 31.12 23.11 13.37
N ARG A 8 30.13 23.36 14.21
CA ARG A 8 30.09 22.86 15.59
C ARG A 8 28.88 21.94 15.78
N ALA A 9 29.08 20.95 16.64
CA ALA A 9 28.25 19.76 16.77
C ALA A 9 26.73 20.02 16.61
N THR A 10 26.20 19.50 15.51
CA THR A 10 24.77 19.31 15.15
C THR A 10 23.92 20.48 14.64
N PHE A 11 24.40 21.73 14.61
CA PHE A 11 23.65 22.81 13.94
C PHE A 11 24.58 23.73 13.15
N ILE A 12 24.18 24.04 11.90
CA ILE A 12 24.90 24.95 11.00
C ILE A 12 24.37 26.35 11.30
N ASP A 13 25.14 27.14 12.04
CA ASP A 13 24.87 28.57 12.19
C ASP A 13 25.47 29.31 10.99
N VAL A 14 24.61 29.93 10.19
CA VAL A 14 25.01 30.80 9.08
C VAL A 14 25.13 32.22 9.63
N TYR A 15 26.35 32.76 9.68
CA TYR A 15 26.55 34.17 10.00
C TYR A 15 26.15 35.02 8.79
N GLU A 16 25.05 35.77 8.94
CA GLU A 16 24.65 36.78 7.96
C GLU A 16 25.26 38.13 8.35
N ASP A 17 25.91 38.79 7.38
CA ASP A 17 26.59 40.06 7.55
C ASP A 17 25.62 41.18 8.00
N PRO A 18 25.92 42.00 9.03
CA PRO A 18 24.96 42.94 9.62
C PRO A 18 24.53 44.12 8.73
N PHE A 19 25.00 44.22 7.49
CA PHE A 19 24.97 45.47 6.71
C PHE A 19 23.94 45.57 5.59
N GLU A 20 23.05 44.60 5.39
CA GLU A 20 21.96 44.70 4.41
C GLU A 20 20.57 44.39 5.02
N LEU A 21 20.14 45.23 5.95
CA LEU A 21 18.76 45.23 6.48
C LEU A 21 17.84 46.09 5.61
N SER A 22 17.28 45.52 4.55
CA SER A 22 16.04 46.05 3.96
C SER A 22 15.18 44.92 3.38
N GLY A 23 14.28 44.40 4.22
CA GLY A 23 13.24 43.44 3.79
C GLY A 23 13.15 42.15 4.61
N SER A 24 13.28 42.21 5.94
CA SER A 24 13.07 41.05 6.80
C SER A 24 11.58 40.70 6.88
N LEU A 25 11.17 39.64 6.17
CA LEU A 25 9.90 38.96 6.36
C LEU A 25 9.88 38.41 7.78
N VAL A 26 9.09 39.07 8.64
CA VAL A 26 8.81 38.66 10.03
C VAL A 26 8.33 37.21 10.02
N ARG A 27 9.21 36.28 10.40
CA ARG A 27 8.81 34.92 10.71
C ARG A 27 7.91 34.99 11.93
N SER A 28 6.71 34.41 11.81
CA SER A 28 5.70 34.34 12.85
C SER A 28 6.31 33.88 14.18
N SER A 29 6.31 34.79 15.16
CA SER A 29 6.75 34.54 16.53
C SER A 29 5.68 33.77 17.30
N SER A 30 5.44 32.52 16.91
CA SER A 30 4.74 31.58 17.78
C SER A 30 5.75 31.04 18.79
N ALA A 31 5.98 31.79 19.87
CA ALA A 31 6.62 31.23 21.03
C ALA A 31 5.77 30.02 21.46
N PRO A 32 6.35 28.80 21.60
CA PRO A 32 5.61 27.67 22.13
C PRO A 32 5.07 28.08 23.49
N ALA A 33 3.82 27.71 23.77
CA ALA A 33 3.18 28.00 25.04
C ALA A 33 4.14 27.58 26.17
N THR A 34 4.57 28.54 26.98
CA THR A 34 5.38 28.31 28.18
C THR A 34 4.49 27.65 29.22
N TYR A 35 4.18 26.38 28.97
CA TYR A 35 3.49 25.53 29.89
C TYR A 35 4.49 25.19 31.01
N ARG A 36 4.49 26.04 32.05
CA ARG A 36 5.21 25.82 33.31
C ARG A 36 4.49 24.71 34.09
N ARG A 37 4.39 23.49 33.54
CA ARG A 37 4.16 22.30 34.36
C ARG A 37 5.45 22.01 35.10
N THR A 38 5.31 21.57 36.33
CA THR A 38 6.34 20.88 37.08
C THR A 38 6.82 19.66 36.27
N LEU A 39 7.88 19.83 35.47
CA LEU A 39 8.51 18.79 34.64
C LEU A 39 8.81 17.51 35.42
N GLU A 40 9.02 17.64 36.71
CA GLU A 40 9.35 16.53 37.61
C GLU A 40 8.16 15.58 37.84
N CYS A 41 6.91 16.08 37.83
CA CYS A 41 5.74 15.24 38.10
C CYS A 41 5.31 14.40 36.89
N ASP A 42 5.49 14.93 35.67
CA ASP A 42 5.16 14.21 34.44
C ASP A 42 6.22 13.14 34.12
N ALA A 43 7.50 13.42 34.39
CA ALA A 43 8.59 12.46 34.13
C ALA A 43 8.47 11.17 34.97
N GLU A 44 8.16 11.27 36.26
CA GLU A 44 7.98 10.10 37.12
C GLU A 44 6.77 9.24 36.72
N PHE A 45 5.71 9.88 36.20
CA PHE A 45 4.53 9.18 35.75
C PHE A 45 4.80 8.43 34.44
N GLU A 46 5.47 9.09 33.48
CA GLU A 46 5.91 8.45 32.23
C GLU A 46 6.88 7.30 32.48
N GLU A 47 7.83 7.45 33.43
CA GLU A 47 8.75 6.39 33.81
C GLU A 47 8.02 5.16 34.37
N ARG A 48 7.02 5.38 35.24
CA ARG A 48 6.17 4.29 35.76
C ARG A 48 5.38 3.58 34.66
N GLN A 49 4.86 4.34 33.69
CA GLN A 49 4.17 3.74 32.53
C GLN A 49 5.13 2.93 31.66
N LEU A 50 6.31 3.45 31.37
CA LEU A 50 7.35 2.77 30.58
C LEU A 50 7.81 1.49 31.28
N LYS A 51 8.10 1.53 32.59
CA LYS A 51 8.47 0.33 33.36
C LYS A 51 7.38 -0.74 33.31
N SER A 52 6.12 -0.35 33.53
CA SER A 52 4.99 -1.28 33.45
C SER A 52 4.85 -1.90 32.05
N TYR A 53 5.12 -1.13 30.99
CA TYR A 53 5.10 -1.62 29.61
C TYR A 53 6.25 -2.59 29.32
N VAL A 54 7.47 -2.28 29.76
CA VAL A 54 8.64 -3.17 29.63
C VAL A 54 8.41 -4.48 30.38
N ASP A 55 7.88 -4.45 31.61
CA ASP A 55 7.57 -5.66 32.38
C ASP A 55 6.51 -6.56 31.71
N LYS A 56 5.56 -5.96 30.98
CA LYS A 56 4.57 -6.72 30.19
C LYS A 56 5.22 -7.36 28.97
N LEU A 57 6.08 -6.63 28.27
CA LEU A 57 6.84 -7.14 27.12
C LEU A 57 7.76 -8.31 27.51
N SER A 58 8.49 -8.18 28.63
CA SER A 58 9.37 -9.24 29.14
C SER A 58 8.58 -10.52 29.44
N ARG A 59 7.43 -10.42 30.12
CA ARG A 59 6.55 -11.56 30.38
C ARG A 59 6.05 -12.22 29.11
N SER A 60 5.62 -11.41 28.12
CA SER A 60 5.14 -11.94 26.85
C SER A 60 6.25 -12.62 26.02
N LEU A 61 7.49 -12.15 26.13
CA LEU A 61 8.66 -12.79 25.52
C LEU A 61 8.97 -14.16 26.17
N GLU A 62 8.88 -14.25 27.49
CA GLU A 62 9.06 -15.51 28.23
C GLU A 62 7.99 -16.54 27.86
N GLU A 63 6.73 -16.13 27.76
CA GLU A 63 5.62 -16.99 27.31
C GLU A 63 5.86 -17.54 25.89
N LEU A 64 6.23 -16.67 24.94
CA LEU A 64 6.54 -17.10 23.57
C LEU A 64 7.74 -18.06 23.51
N SER A 65 8.77 -17.82 24.31
CA SER A 65 9.94 -18.69 24.41
C SER A 65 9.58 -20.10 24.90
N GLN A 66 8.69 -20.18 25.90
CA GLN A 66 8.17 -21.46 26.40
C GLN A 66 7.35 -22.19 25.33
N GLU A 67 6.50 -21.48 24.59
CA GLU A 67 5.71 -22.08 23.50
C GLU A 67 6.59 -22.65 22.37
N VAL A 68 7.66 -21.96 22.01
CA VAL A 68 8.61 -22.43 20.98
C VAL A 68 9.33 -23.70 21.45
N SER A 69 9.73 -23.76 22.72
CA SER A 69 10.38 -24.94 23.30
C SER A 69 9.46 -26.16 23.34
N GLN A 70 8.16 -25.97 23.60
CA GLN A 70 7.19 -27.07 23.64
C GLN A 70 6.78 -27.56 22.25
N LYS A 71 6.80 -26.70 21.22
CA LYS A 71 6.41 -27.06 19.84
C LYS A 71 7.59 -27.52 18.96
N GLY A 72 8.83 -27.44 19.45
CA GLY A 72 10.06 -27.68 18.67
C GLY A 72 10.41 -29.14 18.34
N ALA A 73 9.60 -30.14 18.70
CA ALA A 73 9.96 -31.57 18.53
C ALA A 73 9.22 -32.33 17.42
N GLN A 74 8.27 -31.71 16.71
CA GLN A 74 7.67 -32.32 15.52
C GLN A 74 8.41 -31.84 14.27
N GLY A 75 9.52 -32.51 13.97
CA GLY A 75 10.24 -32.37 12.70
C GLY A 75 9.38 -32.87 11.55
N TYR A 76 8.72 -31.95 10.85
CA TYR A 76 8.20 -32.21 9.51
C TYR A 76 9.35 -31.95 8.54
N GLU A 77 9.77 -33.02 7.89
CA GLU A 77 10.78 -33.01 6.84
C GLU A 77 10.24 -32.15 5.68
N ALA A 78 10.82 -30.96 5.50
CA ALA A 78 10.41 -30.03 4.46
C ALA A 78 10.79 -30.61 3.10
N GLN A 79 9.86 -31.32 2.45
CA GLN A 79 10.04 -31.74 1.07
C GLN A 79 10.10 -30.48 0.18
N PRO A 80 11.20 -30.27 -0.57
CA PRO A 80 11.28 -29.20 -1.56
C PRO A 80 10.50 -29.63 -2.80
N ALA A 81 9.18 -29.52 -2.77
CA ALA A 81 8.35 -29.62 -3.96
C ALA A 81 8.36 -28.29 -4.71
N ALA A 82 9.52 -27.92 -5.24
CA ALA A 82 9.62 -26.96 -6.33
C ALA A 82 9.74 -27.79 -7.62
N THR A 83 8.62 -28.31 -8.08
CA THR A 83 8.53 -28.76 -9.48
C THR A 83 8.64 -27.51 -10.34
N GLU A 84 9.75 -27.42 -11.08
CA GLU A 84 9.95 -26.51 -12.19
C GLU A 84 8.72 -26.48 -13.09
N GLY A 85 8.19 -25.29 -13.41
CA GLY A 85 7.45 -25.14 -14.66
C GLY A 85 6.42 -24.03 -14.78
N ASP A 86 5.78 -23.57 -13.70
CA ASP A 86 4.61 -22.70 -13.90
C ASP A 86 4.93 -21.23 -13.63
N GLU A 87 5.09 -20.45 -14.70
CA GLU A 87 5.07 -18.98 -14.70
C GLU A 87 3.68 -18.50 -14.26
N VAL A 88 3.37 -18.62 -12.97
CA VAL A 88 2.14 -18.08 -12.40
C VAL A 88 2.19 -16.56 -12.53
N GLN A 89 1.36 -16.03 -13.43
CA GLN A 89 1.27 -14.60 -13.72
C GLN A 89 1.15 -13.80 -12.41
N PRO A 90 2.19 -13.04 -12.02
CA PRO A 90 2.20 -12.31 -10.75
C PRO A 90 1.17 -11.16 -10.69
N GLU A 91 0.50 -10.88 -11.81
CA GLU A 91 -0.44 -9.78 -11.97
C GLU A 91 -1.80 -10.01 -11.30
N VAL A 92 -2.27 -11.26 -11.24
CA VAL A 92 -3.59 -11.62 -10.66
C VAL A 92 -3.48 -12.58 -9.46
N CYS A 93 -2.25 -12.87 -8.98
CA CYS A 93 -2.14 -13.75 -7.82
C CYS A 93 -2.80 -13.15 -6.58
N ARG A 94 -3.18 -14.03 -5.66
CA ARG A 94 -3.60 -13.66 -4.31
C ARG A 94 -2.45 -12.98 -3.58
N ARG A 95 -2.76 -12.30 -2.47
CA ARG A 95 -1.73 -11.69 -1.62
C ARG A 95 -0.67 -12.74 -1.23
N PRO A 96 0.64 -12.41 -1.27
CA PRO A 96 1.69 -13.33 -0.87
C PRO A 96 1.49 -13.84 0.57
N CYS A 97 1.70 -15.13 0.79
CA CYS A 97 1.63 -15.73 2.12
C CYS A 97 2.82 -15.26 2.96
N VAL A 98 2.53 -14.51 4.03
CA VAL A 98 3.56 -13.97 4.92
C VAL A 98 4.32 -15.06 5.69
N TYR A 99 3.69 -16.21 5.93
CA TYR A 99 4.32 -17.35 6.63
C TYR A 99 5.22 -18.16 5.69
N PHE A 100 4.74 -18.46 4.48
CA PHE A 100 5.57 -19.13 3.46
C PHE A 100 6.81 -18.29 3.13
N ASN A 101 6.65 -16.97 2.98
CA ASN A 101 7.77 -16.06 2.73
C ASN A 101 8.77 -15.97 3.90
N ARG A 102 8.41 -16.45 5.11
CA ARG A 102 9.32 -16.60 6.25
C ARG A 102 9.98 -17.99 6.32
N GLY A 103 9.65 -18.87 5.38
CA GLY A 103 10.23 -20.21 5.23
C GLY A 103 9.23 -21.35 5.49
N PHE A 104 8.11 -21.11 6.17
CA PHE A 104 7.17 -22.19 6.48
C PHE A 104 5.72 -21.72 6.64
N CYS A 105 4.81 -22.38 5.93
CA CYS A 105 3.36 -22.22 6.09
C CYS A 105 2.72 -23.54 6.53
N GLN A 106 2.10 -23.56 7.72
CA GLN A 106 1.41 -24.74 8.27
C GLN A 106 0.22 -25.20 7.43
N ASN A 107 -0.39 -24.29 6.65
CA ASN A 107 -1.56 -24.61 5.84
C ASN A 107 -1.20 -25.33 4.53
N GLY A 108 0.07 -25.38 4.13
CA GLY A 108 0.50 -26.06 2.90
C GLY A 108 -0.36 -25.69 1.68
N ALA A 109 -0.91 -26.71 1.02
CA ALA A 109 -1.77 -26.57 -0.17
C ALA A 109 -3.17 -26.00 0.12
N THR A 110 -3.65 -26.02 1.37
CA THR A 110 -4.94 -25.42 1.73
C THR A 110 -4.82 -23.93 2.06
N CYS A 111 -3.62 -23.35 1.95
CA CYS A 111 -3.40 -21.94 2.16
C CYS A 111 -4.12 -21.12 1.07
N THR A 112 -4.96 -20.17 1.47
CA THR A 112 -5.66 -19.28 0.54
C THR A 112 -4.79 -18.13 0.03
N PHE A 113 -3.53 -18.03 0.47
CA PHE A 113 -2.56 -17.03 0.05
C PHE A 113 -1.56 -17.60 -0.96
N CYS A 114 -0.97 -16.73 -1.78
CA CYS A 114 -0.04 -17.14 -2.84
C CYS A 114 1.31 -17.57 -2.24
N HIS A 115 1.80 -18.76 -2.59
CA HIS A 115 3.11 -19.29 -2.18
C HIS A 115 4.20 -19.07 -3.23
N TYR A 116 3.86 -18.47 -4.37
CA TYR A 116 4.85 -18.21 -5.41
C TYR A 116 5.79 -17.05 -5.03
N PRO A 117 7.03 -17.04 -5.53
CA PRO A 117 7.92 -15.89 -5.38
C PRO A 117 7.32 -14.66 -6.05
N HIS A 118 7.09 -13.59 -5.28
CA HIS A 118 6.64 -12.31 -5.84
C HIS A 118 7.79 -11.33 -5.91
N SER A 119 8.21 -11.00 -7.13
CA SER A 119 9.46 -10.27 -7.38
C SER A 119 9.40 -8.77 -7.11
N ASN A 120 8.28 -8.18 -6.70
CA ASN A 120 8.31 -6.77 -6.28
C ASN A 120 7.16 -6.37 -5.36
N ARG A 121 7.51 -5.55 -4.36
CA ARG A 121 6.51 -4.72 -3.69
C ARG A 121 6.14 -3.62 -4.67
N GLY A 122 4.96 -3.72 -5.26
CA GLY A 122 4.41 -2.68 -6.13
C GLY A 122 4.51 -1.29 -5.48
N PRO A 123 4.50 -0.22 -6.29
CA PRO A 123 4.65 1.14 -5.78
C PRO A 123 3.59 1.42 -4.74
N LYS A 124 4.03 1.84 -3.55
CA LYS A 124 3.13 2.25 -2.47
C LYS A 124 2.75 3.70 -2.67
N LEU A 125 1.48 3.99 -2.51
CA LEU A 125 0.97 5.35 -2.52
C LEU A 125 1.51 6.11 -1.30
N ASP A 126 2.06 7.30 -1.55
CA ASP A 126 2.53 8.19 -0.49
C ASP A 126 1.36 8.85 0.25
N LYS A 127 1.66 9.65 1.30
CA LYS A 127 0.63 10.32 2.10
C LYS A 127 -0.21 11.30 1.27
N ASN A 128 0.40 12.06 0.36
CA ASN A 128 -0.28 13.07 -0.43
C ASN A 128 -1.14 12.44 -1.53
N GLN A 129 -0.68 11.34 -2.12
CA GLN A 129 -1.43 10.56 -3.10
C GLN A 129 -2.64 9.89 -2.47
N ARG A 130 -2.52 9.39 -1.23
CA ARG A 130 -3.68 8.88 -0.47
C ARG A 130 -4.69 9.99 -0.17
N SER A 131 -4.25 11.17 0.26
CA SER A 131 -5.14 12.33 0.44
C SER A 131 -5.81 12.72 -0.87
N THR A 132 -5.08 12.70 -1.99
CA THR A 132 -5.64 12.99 -3.32
C THR A 132 -6.70 11.93 -3.69
N LEU A 133 -6.44 10.65 -3.40
CA LEU A 133 -7.43 9.58 -3.59
C LEU A 133 -8.68 9.75 -2.71
N ASP A 134 -8.56 10.38 -1.54
CA ASP A 134 -9.69 10.71 -0.67
C ASP A 134 -10.49 11.91 -1.21
N GLU A 135 -9.84 12.83 -1.94
CA GLU A 135 -10.46 14.02 -2.54
C GLU A 135 -11.21 13.72 -3.85
N ILE A 136 -10.79 12.72 -4.64
CA ILE A 136 -11.43 12.40 -5.92
C ILE A 136 -12.80 11.73 -5.73
N THR A 137 -13.70 12.00 -6.68
CA THR A 137 -15.01 11.35 -6.70
C THR A 137 -14.88 9.87 -7.08
N LYS A 138 -15.87 9.05 -6.69
CA LYS A 138 -15.91 7.63 -7.04
C LYS A 138 -15.94 7.40 -8.55
N ALA A 139 -16.68 8.23 -9.29
CA ALA A 139 -16.72 8.18 -10.75
C ALA A 139 -15.32 8.45 -11.35
N GLN A 140 -14.63 9.50 -10.90
CA GLN A 140 -13.27 9.80 -11.35
C GLN A 140 -12.28 8.66 -11.01
N LEU A 141 -12.37 8.09 -9.81
CA LEU A 141 -11.56 6.94 -9.41
C LEU A 141 -11.81 5.74 -10.35
N LEU A 142 -13.07 5.40 -10.57
CA LEU A 142 -13.47 4.30 -11.45
C LEU A 142 -12.94 4.50 -12.86
N THR A 143 -13.09 5.70 -13.44
CA THR A 143 -12.58 5.98 -14.79
C THR A 143 -11.05 5.82 -14.86
N LEU A 144 -10.32 6.33 -13.86
CA LEU A 144 -8.86 6.17 -13.80
C LEU A 144 -8.43 4.72 -13.66
N VAL A 145 -9.04 3.99 -12.72
CA VAL A 145 -8.72 2.57 -12.48
C VAL A 145 -9.02 1.76 -13.74
N LEU A 146 -10.18 1.98 -14.37
CA LEU A 146 -10.61 1.25 -15.56
C LEU A 146 -9.68 1.47 -16.75
N HIS A 147 -9.21 2.70 -16.97
CA HIS A 147 -8.19 3.01 -17.96
C HIS A 147 -6.92 2.15 -17.75
N PHE A 148 -6.36 2.16 -16.54
CA PHE A 148 -5.15 1.39 -16.24
C PHE A 148 -5.38 -0.13 -16.21
N LEU A 149 -6.57 -0.61 -15.84
CA LEU A 149 -6.90 -2.04 -15.90
C LEU A 149 -6.93 -2.52 -17.35
N ARG A 150 -7.50 -1.75 -18.28
CA ARG A 150 -7.50 -2.07 -19.71
C ARG A 150 -6.07 -2.09 -20.27
N GLU A 151 -5.29 -1.06 -19.99
CA GLU A 151 -3.88 -0.98 -20.42
C GLU A 151 -3.09 -2.19 -19.89
N ARG A 152 -3.27 -2.53 -18.60
CA ARG A 152 -2.61 -3.69 -18.00
C ARG A 152 -3.05 -5.01 -18.59
N ALA A 153 -4.34 -5.22 -18.82
CA ALA A 153 -4.84 -6.44 -19.43
C ALA A 153 -4.22 -6.68 -20.81
N VAL A 154 -4.05 -5.62 -21.61
CA VAL A 154 -3.36 -5.71 -22.91
C VAL A 154 -1.86 -6.00 -22.73
N VAL A 155 -1.17 -5.25 -21.88
CA VAL A 155 0.29 -5.41 -21.66
C VAL A 155 0.65 -6.81 -21.14
N THR A 156 -0.25 -7.42 -20.37
CA THR A 156 -0.07 -8.75 -19.77
C THR A 156 -0.61 -9.88 -20.63
N GLY A 157 -1.23 -9.57 -21.78
CA GLY A 157 -1.75 -10.56 -22.71
C GLY A 157 -3.00 -11.29 -22.22
N MET A 158 -3.80 -10.67 -21.35
CA MET A 158 -5.06 -11.24 -20.81
C MET A 158 -6.30 -10.36 -21.00
N PRO A 159 -6.54 -9.75 -22.18
CA PRO A 159 -7.69 -8.87 -22.39
C PRO A 159 -9.04 -9.61 -22.29
N ASP A 160 -9.11 -10.83 -22.83
CA ASP A 160 -10.36 -11.61 -22.90
C ASP A 160 -10.73 -12.18 -21.53
N GLU A 161 -9.75 -12.68 -20.79
CA GLU A 161 -9.92 -13.19 -19.44
C GLU A 161 -10.31 -12.08 -18.47
N ALA A 162 -9.68 -10.90 -18.61
CA ALA A 162 -9.98 -9.73 -17.78
C ALA A 162 -11.34 -9.08 -18.10
N ALA A 163 -11.99 -9.44 -19.21
CA ALA A 163 -13.24 -8.82 -19.67
C ALA A 163 -14.35 -8.84 -18.60
N GLY A 164 -14.46 -9.93 -17.83
CA GLY A 164 -15.43 -10.04 -16.73
C GLY A 164 -15.18 -9.02 -15.61
N VAL A 165 -13.92 -8.78 -15.26
CA VAL A 165 -13.54 -7.79 -14.24
C VAL A 165 -13.78 -6.37 -14.77
N LEU A 166 -13.41 -6.10 -16.03
CA LEU A 166 -13.62 -4.81 -16.68
C LEU A 166 -15.12 -4.46 -16.76
N ALA A 167 -15.97 -5.43 -17.11
CA ALA A 167 -17.43 -5.24 -17.16
C ALA A 167 -18.03 -4.83 -15.80
N VAL A 168 -17.55 -5.40 -14.69
CA VAL A 168 -18.00 -5.01 -13.34
C VAL A 168 -17.64 -3.55 -13.03
N PHE A 169 -16.45 -3.10 -13.41
CA PHE A 169 -16.05 -1.69 -13.24
C PHE A 169 -16.84 -0.75 -14.15
N GLU A 170 -17.15 -1.15 -15.38
CA GLU A 170 -17.99 -0.37 -16.29
C GLU A 170 -19.42 -0.22 -15.77
N GLU A 171 -20.03 -1.30 -15.27
CA GLU A 171 -21.37 -1.26 -14.68
C GLU A 171 -21.41 -0.34 -13.46
N GLU A 172 -20.41 -0.44 -12.58
CA GLU A 172 -20.30 0.43 -11.41
C GLU A 172 -20.09 1.89 -11.83
N LEU A 173 -19.29 2.15 -12.86
CA LEU A 173 -19.11 3.50 -13.39
C LEU A 173 -20.42 4.07 -13.97
N ARG A 174 -21.18 3.30 -14.75
CA ARG A 174 -22.50 3.70 -15.24
C ARG A 174 -23.45 4.06 -14.09
N PHE A 175 -23.41 3.31 -12.99
CA PHE A 175 -24.18 3.59 -11.79
C PHE A 175 -23.82 4.95 -11.17
N TRP A 176 -22.53 5.26 -10.98
CA TRP A 176 -22.10 6.54 -10.41
C TRP A 176 -22.26 7.73 -11.35
N CYS A 177 -22.29 7.51 -12.67
CA CYS A 177 -22.55 8.54 -13.68
C CYS A 177 -24.05 8.77 -13.95
N GLY A 178 -24.96 8.02 -13.33
CA GLY A 178 -26.40 8.15 -13.56
C GLY A 178 -26.82 7.78 -15.00
N GLY A 179 -26.06 6.91 -15.66
CA GLY A 179 -26.31 6.49 -17.05
C GLY A 179 -25.88 7.49 -18.13
N ALA A 180 -25.24 8.61 -17.76
CA ALA A 180 -24.58 9.46 -18.76
C ALA A 180 -23.40 8.71 -19.39
N ASP A 181 -23.21 8.87 -20.70
CA ASP A 181 -22.04 8.36 -21.39
C ASP A 181 -20.78 8.94 -20.74
N VAL A 182 -19.89 8.04 -20.35
CA VAL A 182 -18.59 8.39 -19.78
C VAL A 182 -17.79 9.05 -20.89
N ALA A 183 -17.68 10.37 -20.86
CA ALA A 183 -16.74 11.07 -21.73
C ALA A 183 -15.33 10.49 -21.49
N GLU A 184 -14.61 10.18 -22.58
CA GLU A 184 -13.24 9.70 -22.51
C GLU A 184 -12.40 10.64 -21.63
N LEU A 185 -11.44 10.08 -20.88
CA LEU A 185 -10.57 10.86 -20.00
C LEU A 185 -9.79 11.89 -20.83
N ASP A 186 -10.21 13.14 -20.78
CA ASP A 186 -9.40 14.25 -21.28
C ASP A 186 -8.25 14.49 -20.29
N GLU A 187 -7.07 13.94 -20.61
CA GLU A 187 -5.84 14.15 -19.81
C GLU A 187 -5.48 15.64 -19.67
N SER A 188 -5.94 16.50 -20.59
CA SER A 188 -5.70 17.94 -20.53
C SER A 188 -6.52 18.61 -19.42
N ALA A 189 -7.70 18.07 -19.09
CA ALA A 189 -8.56 18.59 -18.03
C ALA A 189 -8.20 18.08 -16.63
N MET A 190 -7.31 17.08 -16.53
CA MET A 190 -6.89 16.50 -15.26
C MET A 190 -5.99 17.45 -14.46
N ASP A 191 -6.36 17.71 -13.21
CA ASP A 191 -5.52 18.46 -12.28
C ASP A 191 -4.15 17.79 -12.09
N THR A 192 -3.12 18.60 -11.87
CA THR A 192 -1.75 18.19 -11.61
C THR A 192 -1.63 17.12 -10.51
N LYS A 193 -2.47 17.16 -9.48
CA LYS A 193 -2.53 16.11 -8.43
C LYS A 193 -2.95 14.76 -9.02
N THR A 194 -4.03 14.75 -9.80
CA THR A 194 -4.57 13.54 -10.42
C THR A 194 -3.60 12.93 -11.44
N ARG A 195 -2.81 13.75 -12.14
CA ARG A 195 -1.73 13.28 -13.03
C ARG A 195 -0.60 12.57 -12.30
N LYS A 196 -0.20 13.06 -11.13
CA LYS A 196 0.81 12.39 -10.28
C LYS A 196 0.31 11.03 -9.82
N LEU A 197 -0.96 10.96 -9.41
CA LEU A 197 -1.60 9.72 -9.01
C LEU A 197 -1.67 8.73 -10.19
N ALA A 198 -2.11 9.18 -11.37
CA ALA A 198 -2.16 8.39 -12.59
C ALA A 198 -0.79 7.77 -12.92
N LYS A 199 0.30 8.54 -12.80
CA LYS A 199 1.66 8.04 -13.00
C LYS A 199 2.05 6.90 -12.05
N VAL A 200 1.56 6.92 -10.80
CA VAL A 200 1.81 5.83 -9.84
C VAL A 200 0.93 4.62 -10.16
N MET A 201 -0.34 4.84 -10.49
CA MET A 201 -1.27 3.79 -10.89
C MET A 201 -0.79 3.03 -12.14
N GLY A 202 -0.25 3.73 -13.13
CA GLY A 202 0.38 3.12 -14.30
C GLY A 202 1.63 2.27 -14.00
N ARG A 203 2.12 2.26 -12.76
CA ARG A 203 3.20 1.38 -12.28
C ARG A 203 2.71 0.28 -11.34
N MET A 204 1.44 0.31 -10.96
CA MET A 204 0.83 -0.73 -10.12
C MET A 204 0.50 -1.97 -10.97
N SER A 205 0.51 -3.14 -10.34
CA SER A 205 0.02 -4.38 -10.93
C SER A 205 -1.50 -4.37 -11.02
N PHE A 206 -2.05 -5.25 -11.87
CA PHE A 206 -3.50 -5.41 -12.04
C PHE A 206 -4.21 -5.63 -10.70
N GLY A 207 -3.75 -6.61 -9.90
CA GLY A 207 -4.31 -6.90 -8.58
C GLY A 207 -4.17 -5.74 -7.57
N ALA A 208 -3.13 -4.92 -7.66
CA ALA A 208 -2.96 -3.77 -6.77
C ALA A 208 -3.97 -2.66 -7.06
N LEU A 209 -4.28 -2.41 -8.35
CA LEU A 209 -5.32 -1.47 -8.76
C LEU A 209 -6.71 -1.91 -8.25
N LEU A 210 -7.02 -3.21 -8.38
CA LEU A 210 -8.28 -3.77 -7.92
C LEU A 210 -8.44 -3.69 -6.40
N SER A 211 -7.40 -4.06 -5.65
CA SER A 211 -7.39 -3.98 -4.19
C SER A 211 -7.57 -2.54 -3.71
N MET A 212 -6.90 -1.59 -4.35
CA MET A 212 -7.07 -0.17 -4.04
C MET A 212 -8.51 0.30 -4.28
N ALA A 213 -9.11 -0.08 -5.43
CA ALA A 213 -10.46 0.34 -5.77
C ALA A 213 -11.53 -0.30 -4.87
N SER A 214 -11.39 -1.59 -4.54
CA SER A 214 -12.38 -2.33 -3.74
C SER A 214 -12.56 -1.75 -2.34
N HIS A 215 -11.48 -1.27 -1.72
CA HIS A 215 -11.53 -0.63 -0.41
C HIS A 215 -12.21 0.74 -0.42
N ARG A 216 -12.41 1.37 -1.58
CA ARG A 216 -13.02 2.70 -1.72
C ARG A 216 -14.47 2.63 -2.21
N LEU A 217 -14.79 1.58 -2.95
CA LEU A 217 -16.12 1.30 -3.46
C LEU A 217 -16.82 0.37 -2.46
N ASP A 218 -17.25 0.95 -1.35
CA ASP A 218 -17.94 0.26 -0.25
C ASP A 218 -19.39 -0.09 -0.61
N ARG A 219 -19.57 -0.89 -1.66
CA ARG A 219 -20.87 -1.34 -2.15
C ARG A 219 -20.87 -2.86 -2.24
N ASP A 220 -21.71 -3.51 -1.44
CA ASP A 220 -21.75 -4.97 -1.30
C ASP A 220 -21.97 -5.71 -2.62
N GLN A 221 -22.80 -5.15 -3.51
CA GLN A 221 -23.05 -5.75 -4.82
C GLN A 221 -21.78 -5.75 -5.69
N PHE A 222 -21.07 -4.61 -5.73
CA PHE A 222 -19.80 -4.49 -6.45
C PHE A 222 -18.76 -5.47 -5.91
N GLN A 223 -18.60 -5.54 -4.58
CA GLN A 223 -17.61 -6.44 -3.97
C GLN A 223 -17.89 -7.93 -4.28
N ARG A 224 -19.18 -8.33 -4.28
CA ARG A 224 -19.59 -9.70 -4.66
C ARG A 224 -19.29 -10.00 -6.13
N HIS A 225 -19.71 -9.13 -7.03
CA HIS A 225 -19.47 -9.30 -8.47
C HIS A 225 -17.97 -9.30 -8.79
N LEU A 226 -17.20 -8.38 -8.18
CA LEU A 226 -15.75 -8.32 -8.33
C LEU A 226 -15.07 -9.60 -7.83
N SER A 227 -15.48 -10.12 -6.67
CA SER A 227 -14.92 -11.35 -6.12
C SER A 227 -15.20 -12.56 -7.03
N GLN A 228 -16.40 -12.65 -7.59
CA GLN A 228 -16.77 -13.71 -8.54
C GLN A 228 -15.99 -13.59 -9.86
N ALA A 229 -15.86 -12.37 -10.42
CA ALA A 229 -15.09 -12.12 -11.63
C ALA A 229 -13.61 -12.45 -11.42
N MET A 230 -13.04 -12.08 -10.27
CA MET A 230 -11.65 -12.38 -9.92
C MET A 230 -11.38 -13.88 -9.75
N GLU A 231 -12.33 -14.63 -9.18
CA GLU A 231 -12.20 -16.08 -9.07
C GLU A 231 -12.28 -16.75 -10.44
N THR A 232 -13.12 -16.23 -11.34
CA THR A 232 -13.21 -16.71 -12.73
C THR A 232 -11.90 -16.45 -13.49
N LEU A 233 -11.34 -15.24 -13.37
CA LEU A 233 -10.06 -14.85 -13.97
C LEU A 233 -8.89 -15.71 -13.49
N ARG A 234 -8.91 -16.15 -12.22
CA ARG A 234 -7.87 -17.04 -11.68
C ARG A 234 -7.98 -18.45 -12.26
N ARG A 235 -9.20 -18.96 -12.40
CA ARG A 235 -9.46 -20.29 -12.98
C ARG A 235 -9.10 -20.36 -14.46
N SER A 236 -9.30 -19.29 -15.23
CA SER A 236 -8.86 -19.27 -16.64
C SER A 236 -7.33 -19.28 -16.76
N GLY A 237 -6.61 -18.60 -15.87
CA GLY A 237 -5.14 -18.59 -15.87
C GLY A 237 -4.52 -19.96 -15.62
N GLU A 238 -5.15 -20.81 -14.80
CA GLU A 238 -4.70 -22.19 -14.54
C GLU A 238 -4.76 -23.09 -15.79
N LEU A 239 -5.68 -22.82 -16.72
CA LEU A 239 -5.87 -23.66 -17.91
C LEU A 239 -4.86 -23.36 -19.03
N VAL A 240 -4.31 -22.15 -19.07
CA VAL A 240 -3.36 -21.73 -20.12
C VAL A 240 -1.95 -22.31 -19.86
N GLY A 241 -1.62 -22.63 -18.60
CA GLY A 241 -0.31 -23.18 -18.22
C GLY A 241 -0.12 -24.69 -18.46
N ILE A 242 -1.12 -25.42 -18.99
CA ILE A 242 -1.06 -26.89 -19.16
C ILE A 242 -0.71 -27.31 -20.61
N ASN A 243 -0.55 -26.37 -21.55
CA ASN A 243 -0.25 -26.69 -22.96
C ASN A 243 1.21 -26.44 -23.35
#